data_AF-A0A3M8L2E4-F1
#
_entry.id   AF-A0A3M8L2E4-F1
#
_cell.length_a   1.000
_cell.length_b   1.000
_cell.length_c   1.000
_cell.angle_alpha   90.00
_cell.angle_beta   90.00
_cell.angle_gamma   90.00
#
_symmetry.space_group_name_H-M   'P 1'
#
loop_
_entity.id
_entity.type
_entity.pdbx_description
1 polymer ?
#
loop_
_entity_poly.entity_id
_entity_poly.type
_entity_poly.pdbx_seq_one_letter_code
_entity_poly.pdbx_strand_id
1 'polypeptide(L)'
;MSIRPCSRTACPEEAVATLTYVYADSMAVLGPLSLTQEPHAYDLCARHAERTSAPQGWHVFRHKVMGNAFGDGDLPRRHPSPH
;
A
#
# COMPACT_ATOMS: atom_id res chain seq x y z
N MET A 1 13.58 9.82 5.81
CA MET A 1 12.71 9.02 4.92
C MET A 1 13.56 8.00 4.19
N SER A 2 13.42 6.70 4.49
CA SER A 2 14.05 5.63 3.71
C SER A 2 13.21 5.40 2.45
N ILE A 3 13.62 6.04 1.35
CA ILE A 3 12.97 5.91 0.04
C ILE A 3 13.25 4.49 -0.45
N ARG A 4 12.20 3.68 -0.63
CA ARG A 4 12.35 2.31 -1.13
C ARG A 4 12.46 2.37 -2.65
N PRO A 5 13.55 1.89 -3.27
CA PRO A 5 13.63 1.82 -4.72
C PRO A 5 12.66 0.77 -5.25
N CYS A 6 12.20 0.95 -6.48
CA CYS A 6 11.37 -0.03 -7.15
C CYS A 6 12.09 -1.39 -7.22
N SER A 7 11.37 -2.47 -6.91
CA SER A 7 11.87 -3.86 -6.97
C SER A 7 12.16 -4.34 -8.41
N ARG A 8 11.83 -3.56 -9.44
CA ARG A 8 12.22 -3.87 -10.81
C ARG A 8 13.69 -3.56 -11.03
N THR A 9 14.42 -4.57 -11.54
CA THR A 9 15.80 -4.42 -12.01
C THR A 9 15.88 -3.30 -13.05
N ALA A 10 16.83 -2.38 -12.88
CA ALA A 10 17.03 -1.19 -13.71
C ALA A 10 15.96 -0.08 -13.61
N CYS A 11 15.15 -0.04 -12.55
CA CYS A 11 14.26 1.09 -12.29
C CYS A 11 14.77 1.93 -11.10
N PRO A 12 15.22 3.18 -11.32
CA PRO A 12 15.67 4.07 -10.25
C PRO A 12 14.53 4.82 -9.55
N GLU A 13 13.27 4.54 -9.92
CA GLU A 13 12.13 5.27 -9.39
C GLU A 13 11.79 4.85 -7.96
N GLU A 14 11.24 5.80 -7.20
CA GLU A 14 10.73 5.58 -5.86
C GLU A 14 9.48 4.68 -5.89
N ALA A 15 9.45 3.70 -4.99
CA ALA A 15 8.27 2.89 -4.77
C ALA A 15 7.21 3.72 -4.02
N VAL A 16 6.02 3.78 -4.60
CA VAL A 16 4.86 4.47 -4.02
C VAL A 16 3.73 3.49 -3.67
N ALA A 17 3.84 2.26 -4.15
CA ALA A 17 2.87 1.20 -3.92
C ALA A 17 3.58 -0.12 -3.62
N THR A 18 2.91 -0.96 -2.85
CA THR A 18 3.37 -2.30 -2.50
C THR A 18 2.37 -3.32 -3.05
N LEU A 19 2.87 -4.26 -3.86
CA LEU A 19 2.11 -5.35 -4.46
C LEU A 19 2.31 -6.62 -3.65
N THR A 20 1.25 -7.15 -3.05
CA THR A 20 1.25 -8.39 -2.28
C THR A 20 0.56 -9.49 -3.05
N TYR A 21 1.22 -10.64 -3.20
CA TYR A 21 0.64 -11.81 -3.82
C TYR A 21 0.11 -12.78 -2.75
N VAL A 22 -1.19 -13.05 -2.80
CA VAL A 22 -1.87 -14.01 -1.94
C VAL A 22 -2.16 -15.26 -2.78
N TYR A 23 -1.18 -16.16 -2.84
CA TYR A 23 -1.28 -17.41 -3.60
C TYR A 23 -2.42 -18.32 -3.14
N ALA A 24 -2.73 -18.30 -1.84
CA ALA A 24 -3.81 -19.11 -1.26
C ALA A 24 -5.19 -18.81 -1.90
N ASP A 25 -5.39 -17.57 -2.35
CA ASP A 25 -6.65 -17.11 -2.94
C ASP A 25 -6.52 -16.75 -4.43
N SER A 26 -5.34 -16.95 -5.03
CA SER A 26 -5.02 -16.42 -6.37
C SER A 26 -5.34 -14.92 -6.48
N MET A 27 -4.99 -14.16 -5.44
CA MET A 27 -5.26 -12.73 -5.34
C MET A 27 -3.97 -11.91 -5.38
N ALA A 28 -4.03 -10.76 -6.03
CA ALA A 28 -2.97 -9.77 -6.02
C ALA A 28 -3.51 -8.47 -5.42
N VAL A 29 -2.98 -8.05 -4.28
CA VAL A 29 -3.39 -6.84 -3.58
C VAL A 29 -2.34 -5.77 -3.79
N LEU A 30 -2.71 -4.69 -4.44
CA LEU A 30 -1.84 -3.55 -4.71
C LEU A 30 -2.30 -2.40 -3.81
N GLY A 31 -1.51 -2.06 -2.80
CA GLY A 31 -1.85 -1.05 -1.79
C GLY A 31 -0.83 0.08 -1.68
N PRO A 32 -1.12 1.11 -0.85
CA PRO A 32 -0.12 2.11 -0.48
C PRO A 32 1.13 1.47 0.09
N LEU A 33 2.27 2.14 -0.05
CA LEU A 33 3.56 1.70 0.49
C LEU A 33 3.38 1.14 1.90
N SER A 34 3.51 -0.18 2.05
CA SER A 34 3.27 -0.85 3.31
C SER A 34 4.40 -0.51 4.27
N LEU A 35 4.05 -0.10 5.49
CA LEU A 35 5.04 0.18 6.55
C LEU A 35 5.82 -1.10 6.91
N THR A 36 5.17 -2.25 6.79
CA THR A 36 5.71 -3.58 7.06
C THR A 36 6.07 -4.30 5.77
N GLN A 37 7.28 -4.82 5.74
CA GLN A 37 7.84 -5.55 4.60
C GLN A 37 7.45 -7.02 4.76
N GLU A 38 6.29 -7.39 4.21
CA GLU A 38 5.86 -8.78 4.17
C GLU A 38 6.71 -9.56 3.16
N PRO A 39 7.10 -10.81 3.42
CA PRO A 39 7.95 -11.59 2.50
C PRO A 39 7.31 -11.85 1.12
N HIS A 40 5.99 -11.64 0.99
CA HIS A 40 5.24 -11.80 -0.25
C HIS A 40 4.86 -10.46 -0.91
N ALA A 41 5.51 -9.37 -0.51
CA ALA A 41 5.24 -8.02 -0.96
C ALA A 41 6.39 -7.44 -1.81
N TYR A 42 6.03 -6.78 -2.92
CA TYR A 42 6.92 -6.17 -3.89
C TYR A 42 6.68 -4.67 -3.99
N ASP A 43 7.70 -3.86 -3.74
CA ASP A 43 7.62 -2.41 -3.81
C ASP A 43 7.76 -1.93 -5.28
N LEU A 44 6.75 -1.23 -5.81
CA LEU A 44 6.66 -0.78 -7.21
C LEU A 44 6.46 0.73 -7.30
N CYS A 45 7.09 1.37 -8.29
CA CYS A 45 6.82 2.78 -8.61
C CYS A 45 5.46 2.96 -9.27
N ALA A 46 4.93 4.19 -9.36
CA ALA A 46 3.61 4.48 -9.94
C ALA A 46 3.46 3.84 -11.33
N ARG A 47 4.47 4.03 -12.18
CA ARG A 47 4.52 3.48 -13.54
C ARG A 47 4.46 1.95 -13.58
N HIS A 48 5.14 1.29 -12.64
CA HIS A 48 5.14 -0.17 -12.57
C HIS A 48 3.90 -0.71 -11.89
N ALA A 49 3.36 -0.04 -10.88
CA ALA A 49 2.09 -0.39 -10.27
C ALA A 49 0.93 -0.34 -11.29
N GLU A 50 0.94 0.64 -12.20
CA GLU A 50 -0.08 0.76 -13.25
C GLU A 50 0.06 -0.29 -14.36
N ARG A 51 1.30 -0.62 -14.73
CA ARG A 51 1.58 -1.62 -15.79
C ARG A 51 1.51 -3.06 -15.27
N THR A 52 1.82 -3.27 -13.99
CA THR A 52 1.77 -4.59 -13.37
C THR A 52 0.32 -4.94 -13.08
N SER A 53 -0.19 -5.89 -13.84
CA SER A 53 -1.45 -6.55 -13.57
C SER A 53 -1.17 -7.99 -13.19
N ALA A 54 -2.04 -8.58 -12.38
CA ALA A 54 -1.92 -9.99 -12.06
C ALA A 54 -2.13 -10.86 -13.32
N PRO A 55 -1.54 -12.06 -13.36
CA PRO A 55 -1.78 -13.00 -14.45
C PRO A 55 -3.28 -13.32 -14.63
N GLN A 56 -3.66 -13.75 -15.84
CA GLN A 56 -5.04 -14.07 -16.19
C GLN A 56 -5.65 -15.06 -15.19
N GLY A 57 -6.77 -14.69 -14.57
CA GLY A 57 -7.47 -15.50 -13.57
C GLY A 57 -7.25 -15.10 -12.11
N TRP A 58 -6.38 -14.12 -11.84
CA TRP A 58 -6.14 -13.60 -10.49
C TRP A 58 -6.97 -12.34 -10.20
N HIS A 59 -7.54 -12.24 -9.00
CA HIS A 59 -8.29 -11.05 -8.58
C HIS A 59 -7.34 -9.94 -8.13
N VAL A 60 -7.39 -8.79 -8.80
CA VAL A 60 -6.55 -7.63 -8.49
C VAL A 60 -7.31 -6.63 -7.62
N PHE A 61 -6.92 -6.51 -6.36
CA PHE A 61 -7.46 -5.49 -5.45
C PHE A 61 -6.53 -4.30 -5.38
N ARG A 62 -6.96 -3.16 -5.91
CA ARG A 62 -6.19 -1.91 -5.88
C ARG A 62 -6.71 -1.02 -4.75
N HIS A 63 -6.02 -1.02 -3.62
CA HIS A 63 -6.22 -0.01 -2.59
C HIS A 63 -5.57 1.28 -3.06
N LYS A 64 -6.33 2.13 -3.77
CA LYS A 64 -5.96 3.54 -3.89
C LYS A 64 -5.97 4.11 -2.49
N VAL A 65 -4.81 4.49 -1.99
CA VAL A 65 -4.76 5.37 -0.84
C VAL A 65 -5.42 6.68 -1.27
N MET A 66 -6.67 6.88 -0.88
CA MET A 66 -7.08 8.24 -0.57
C MET A 66 -6.18 8.65 0.58
N GLY A 67 -5.18 9.49 0.26
CA GLY A 67 -4.27 10.04 1.25
C GLY A 67 -5.04 10.55 2.45
N ASN A 68 -4.58 10.19 3.64
CA ASN A 68 -4.97 10.76 4.93
C ASN A 68 -6.42 10.52 5.40
N ALA A 69 -6.69 9.31 5.90
CA ALA A 69 -7.69 9.13 6.95
C ALA A 69 -7.20 8.22 8.10
N PHE A 70 -5.89 8.11 8.31
CA PHE A 70 -5.39 7.81 9.65
C PHE A 70 -5.50 9.10 10.46
N GLY A 71 -6.72 9.35 10.94
CA GLY A 71 -6.99 10.30 11.99
C GLY A 71 -6.20 9.86 13.21
N ASP A 72 -5.04 10.48 13.38
CA ASP A 72 -4.53 10.78 14.69
C ASP A 72 -5.71 11.35 15.51
N GLY A 73 -6.13 10.56 16.49
CA GLY A 73 -7.27 10.87 17.33
C GLY A 73 -6.89 11.99 18.30
N ASP A 74 -6.84 13.23 17.82
CA ASP A 74 -7.07 14.38 18.68
C ASP A 74 -8.57 14.44 19.00
N LEU A 75 -8.98 13.61 19.95
CA LEU A 75 -10.27 13.77 20.59
C LEU A 75 -10.18 15.05 21.45
N PRO A 76 -10.92 16.14 21.16
CA PRO A 76 -11.03 17.20 22.13
C PRO A 76 -11.71 16.60 23.37
N ARG A 77 -11.05 16.68 24.53
CA ARG A 77 -11.65 16.28 25.80
C ARG A 77 -12.89 17.15 26.08
N ARG A 78 -14.04 16.74 25.57
CA ARG A 78 -15.34 17.20 26.06
C ARG A 78 -15.55 16.55 27.42
N HIS A 79 -15.20 17.27 28.48
CA HIS A 79 -15.85 17.09 29.77
C HIS A 79 -17.10 17.99 29.78
N PRO A 80 -18.32 17.43 29.77
CA PRO A 80 -19.48 18.12 30.34
C PRO A 80 -19.50 17.93 31.86
N SER A 81 -19.82 19.02 32.58
CA SER A 81 -20.00 19.15 34.03
C SER A 81 -21.00 18.13 34.63
N PRO A 82 -21.04 17.93 35.97
CA PRO A 82 -21.92 18.77 36.80
C PRO A 82 -21.46 19.01 38.27
N HIS A 83 -21.52 20.27 38.74
CA HIS A 83 -22.38 20.75 39.84
C HIS A 83 -22.21 22.27 39.98
#